data_AF-A0A3B8YCC9-F1
#
_entry.id   AF-A0A3B8YCC9-F1
#
_cell.length_a   1.000
_cell.length_b   1.000
_cell.length_c   1.000
_cell.angle_alpha   90.00
_cell.angle_beta   90.00
_cell.angle_gamma   90.00
#
_symmetry.space_group_name_H-M   'P 1'
#
loop_
_entity.id
_entity.type
_entity.pdbx_description
1 polymer ?
#
loop_
_entity_poly.entity_id
_entity_poly.type
_entity_poly.pdbx_seq_one_letter_code
_entity_poly.pdbx_strand_id
1 'polypeptide(L)'
;MNINLNSEQKKFIESQLKKGTYSNVEEIINNALQLLQKQEIEYENWLNETREKAKIGLQQLEKGEKVDGEIVITQLQEKFNRLRQLKING
;
A
#
# COMPACT_ATOMS: atom_id res chain seq x y z
N MET A 1 12.26 28.85 -7.68
CA MET A 1 12.55 28.55 -6.26
C MET A 1 14.00 28.09 -6.16
N ASN A 2 14.80 28.61 -5.24
CA ASN A 2 16.17 28.11 -5.02
C ASN A 2 16.14 27.04 -3.93
N ILE A 3 16.50 25.82 -4.29
CA ILE A 3 16.59 24.68 -3.36
C ILE A 3 18.06 24.49 -3.02
N ASN A 4 18.37 24.51 -1.72
CA ASN A 4 19.73 24.26 -1.27
C ASN A 4 19.90 22.77 -0.98
N LEU A 5 20.78 22.12 -1.73
CA LEU A 5 21.06 20.70 -1.57
C LEU A 5 22.25 20.50 -0.62
N ASN A 6 22.11 19.54 0.29
CA ASN A 6 23.23 19.12 1.13
C ASN A 6 24.25 18.31 0.31
N SER A 7 25.43 18.08 0.89
CA SER A 7 26.53 17.40 0.19
C SER A 7 26.19 15.96 -0.22
N GLU A 8 25.34 15.27 0.52
CA GLU A 8 24.92 13.90 0.22
C GLU A 8 23.95 13.87 -0.98
N GLN A 9 22.96 14.75 -1.00
CA GLN A 9 22.03 14.92 -2.11
C GLN A 9 22.74 15.27 -3.41
N LYS A 10 23.76 16.15 -3.35
CA LYS A 10 24.60 16.49 -4.51
C LYS A 10 25.35 15.27 -5.04
N LYS A 11 26.02 14.51 -4.17
CA LYS A 11 26.71 13.27 -4.55
C LYS A 11 25.77 12.24 -5.15
N PHE A 12 24.56 12.10 -4.60
CA PHE A 12 23.55 11.22 -5.14
C PHE A 12 23.15 11.62 -6.56
N ILE A 13 22.80 12.89 -6.79
CA ILE A 13 22.46 13.42 -8.11
C ILE A 13 23.61 13.20 -9.11
N GLU A 14 24.84 13.53 -8.74
CA GLU A 14 26.02 13.28 -9.58
C GLU A 14 26.18 11.80 -9.95
N SER A 15 25.92 10.89 -9.00
CA SER A 15 25.97 9.45 -9.26
C SER A 15 24.90 8.99 -10.27
N GLN A 16 23.70 9.58 -10.22
CA GLN A 16 22.61 9.25 -11.14
C GLN A 16 22.88 9.79 -12.55
N LEU A 17 23.46 10.98 -12.66
CA LEU A 17 23.92 11.53 -13.94
C LEU A 17 25.03 10.67 -14.56
N LYS A 18 26.01 10.23 -13.75
CA LYS A 18 27.10 9.37 -14.24
C LYS A 18 26.63 8.01 -14.75
N LYS A 19 25.50 7.50 -14.25
CA LYS A 19 24.89 6.26 -14.76
C LYS A 19 24.26 6.44 -16.14
N GLY A 20 24.04 7.68 -16.58
CA GLY A 20 23.40 7.98 -17.86
C GLY A 20 21.90 7.70 -17.91
N THR A 21 21.28 7.34 -16.78
CA THR A 21 19.83 7.10 -16.69
C THR A 21 19.02 8.38 -16.80
N TYR A 22 19.62 9.53 -16.47
CA TYR A 22 18.99 10.84 -16.52
C TYR A 22 19.88 11.82 -17.30
N SER A 23 19.25 12.69 -18.08
CA SER A 23 19.94 13.63 -18.96
C SER A 23 20.41 14.89 -18.25
N ASN A 24 19.74 15.26 -17.15
CA ASN A 24 20.06 16.44 -16.35
C ASN A 24 19.51 16.34 -14.91
N VAL A 25 19.92 17.29 -14.07
CA VAL A 25 19.51 17.36 -12.65
C VAL A 25 18.00 17.58 -12.50
N GLU A 26 17.38 18.34 -13.40
CA GLU A 26 15.96 18.67 -13.34
C GLU A 26 15.08 17.42 -13.55
N GLU A 27 15.48 16.53 -14.45
CA GLU A 27 14.82 15.24 -14.68
C GLU A 27 14.84 14.36 -13.41
N ILE A 28 15.97 14.32 -12.72
CA ILE A 28 16.13 13.59 -11.45
C ILE A 28 15.20 14.17 -10.38
N ILE A 29 15.17 15.50 -10.24
CA ILE A 29 14.32 16.19 -9.26
C ILE A 29 12.84 15.96 -9.58
N ASN A 30 12.45 16.07 -10.84
CA ASN A 30 11.07 15.83 -11.27
C ASN A 30 10.64 14.39 -10.97
N ASN A 31 11.50 13.41 -11.23
CA ASN A 31 11.21 12.02 -10.91
C ASN A 31 11.07 11.80 -9.39
N ALA A 32 11.94 12.40 -8.58
CA ALA A 32 11.84 12.33 -7.12
C ALA A 32 10.54 12.94 -6.59
N LEU A 33 10.12 14.09 -7.15
CA LEU A 33 8.86 14.74 -6.78
C LEU A 33 7.64 13.94 -7.22
N GLN A 34 7.67 13.31 -8.40
CA GLN A 34 6.61 12.40 -8.84
C GLN A 34 6.47 11.19 -7.91
N LEU A 35 7.59 10.62 -7.46
CA LEU A 35 7.57 9.53 -6.49
C LEU A 35 6.97 9.97 -5.15
N LEU A 36 7.34 11.17 -4.67
CA LEU A 36 6.75 11.73 -3.45
C LEU A 36 5.24 11.94 -3.59
N GLN A 37 4.80 12.57 -4.69
CA GLN A 37 3.37 12.80 -4.95
C GLN A 37 2.59 11.49 -5.05
N LYS A 38 3.16 10.47 -5.72
CA LYS A 38 2.55 9.15 -5.80
C LYS A 38 2.38 8.53 -4.41
N GLN A 39 3.41 8.60 -3.57
CA GLN A 39 3.36 8.09 -2.21
C GLN A 39 2.30 8.81 -1.37
N GLU A 40 2.18 10.14 -1.49
CA GLU A 40 1.15 10.92 -0.80
C GLU A 40 -0.27 10.50 -1.23
N ILE A 41 -0.50 10.35 -2.54
CA ILE A 41 -1.79 9.90 -3.07
C ILE A 41 -2.13 8.49 -2.60
N GLU A 42 -1.16 7.56 -2.66
CA GLU A 42 -1.35 6.19 -2.19
C GLU A 42 -1.68 6.13 -0.69
N TYR A 43 -1.00 6.95 0.11
CA TYR A 43 -1.26 7.04 1.55
C TYR A 43 -2.66 7.59 1.85
N GLU A 44 -3.07 8.69 1.19
CA GLU A 44 -4.41 9.26 1.37
C GLU A 44 -5.51 8.29 0.95
N ASN A 45 -5.33 7.57 -0.15
CA ASN A 45 -6.27 6.54 -0.59
C ASN A 45 -6.38 5.42 0.45
N TRP A 46 -5.24 4.89 0.91
CA TRP A 46 -5.21 3.85 1.94
C TRP A 46 -5.88 4.32 3.25
N LEU A 47 -5.62 5.56 3.66
CA LEU A 47 -6.20 6.15 4.87
C LEU A 47 -7.71 6.27 4.76
N ASN A 48 -8.22 6.77 3.64
CA ASN A 48 -9.66 6.93 3.39
C ASN A 48 -10.37 5.57 3.34
N GLU A 49 -9.81 4.60 2.60
CA GLU A 49 -10.37 3.25 2.55
C GLU A 49 -10.40 2.58 3.92
N THR A 50 -9.34 2.75 4.72
CA THR A 50 -9.25 2.17 6.06
C THR A 50 -10.25 2.79 7.01
N ARG A 51 -10.43 4.12 6.95
CA ARG A 51 -11.44 4.83 7.74
C ARG A 51 -12.86 4.38 7.40
N GLU A 52 -13.19 4.24 6.11
CA GLU A 52 -14.51 3.75 5.71
C GLU A 52 -14.75 2.30 6.16
N LYS A 53 -13.76 1.41 6.00
CA LYS A 53 -13.87 0.02 6.51
C LYS A 53 -14.08 -0.02 8.03
N ALA A 54 -13.34 0.79 8.79
CA ALA A 54 -13.48 0.88 10.24
C ALA A 54 -14.86 1.42 10.64
N LYS A 55 -15.35 2.47 9.97
CA LYS A 55 -16.67 3.05 10.19
C LYS A 55 -17.78 2.02 9.94
N ILE A 56 -17.70 1.26 8.84
CA ILE A 56 -18.65 0.18 8.55
C ILE A 56 -18.62 -0.86 9.67
N GLY A 57 -17.43 -1.32 10.07
CA GLY A 57 -17.30 -2.30 11.16
C GLY A 57 -17.90 -1.80 12.49
N LEU A 58 -17.68 -0.53 12.85
CA LEU A 58 -18.30 0.07 14.03
C LEU A 58 -19.82 0.09 13.95
N GLN A 59 -20.39 0.47 12.80
CA GLN A 59 -21.84 0.46 12.59
C GLN A 59 -22.44 -0.96 12.68
N GLN A 60 -21.72 -1.97 12.19
CA GLN A 60 -22.13 -3.38 12.33
C GLN A 60 -22.12 -3.82 13.78
N LEU A 61 -21.08 -3.45 14.54
CA LEU A 61 -21.01 -3.74 15.98
C LEU A 61 -22.14 -3.07 16.77
N GLU A 62 -22.48 -1.82 16.47
CA GLU A 62 -23.61 -1.09 17.08
C GLU A 62 -24.95 -1.79 16.83
N LYS A 63 -25.13 -2.39 15.65
CA LYS A 63 -26.32 -3.20 15.31
C LYS A 63 -26.29 -4.61 15.91
N GLY A 64 -25.21 -5.00 16.58
CA GLY A 64 -25.03 -6.35 17.12
C GLY A 64 -24.65 -7.40 16.08
N GLU A 65 -24.24 -7.00 14.86
CA GLU A 65 -23.79 -7.87 13.76
C GLU A 65 -22.38 -8.43 14.01
N LYS A 66 -22.12 -8.89 15.24
CA LYS A 66 -20.87 -9.55 15.62
C LYS A 66 -20.99 -11.06 15.43
N VAL A 67 -19.89 -11.69 15.08
CA VAL A 67 -19.77 -13.14 14.95
C VAL A 67 -18.73 -13.66 15.94
N ASP A 68 -18.95 -14.87 16.43
CA ASP A 68 -17.98 -15.55 17.29
C ASP A 68 -16.78 -16.02 16.45
N GLY A 69 -15.57 -15.69 16.91
CA GLY A 69 -14.34 -15.99 16.18
C GLY A 69 -14.08 -17.48 15.98
N GLU A 70 -14.37 -18.31 17.00
CA GLU A 70 -14.15 -19.76 16.93
C GLU A 70 -15.11 -20.42 15.92
N ILE A 71 -16.35 -19.91 15.87
CA ILE A 71 -17.34 -20.35 14.88
C ILE A 71 -16.86 -20.01 13.47
N VAL A 72 -16.38 -18.78 13.24
CA VAL A 72 -15.88 -18.35 11.92
C VAL A 72 -14.68 -19.19 11.47
N ILE A 73 -13.71 -19.41 12.37
CA ILE A 73 -12.52 -20.22 12.06
C ILE A 73 -12.90 -21.65 11.69
N THR A 74 -13.81 -22.27 12.45
CA THR A 74 -14.31 -23.62 12.18
C THR A 74 -14.96 -23.70 10.80
N GLN A 75 -15.86 -22.77 10.47
CA GLN A 75 -16.53 -22.72 9.16
C GLN A 75 -15.55 -22.53 7.99
N LEU A 76 -14.51 -21.71 8.18
CA LEU A 76 -13.47 -21.50 7.18
C LEU A 76 -12.65 -22.78 6.95
N GLN A 77 -12.26 -23.48 8.01
CA GLN A 77 -11.54 -24.75 7.91
C GLN A 77 -12.36 -25.81 7.15
N GLU A 78 -13.64 -25.95 7.47
CA GLU A 78 -14.56 -26.85 6.76
C GLU A 78 -14.68 -26.49 5.28
N LYS A 79 -14.79 -25.19 4.95
CA LYS A 79 -14.81 -24.72 3.56
C LYS A 79 -13.53 -25.10 2.82
N PHE A 80 -12.36 -24.89 3.42
CA PHE A 80 -11.08 -25.27 2.80
C PHE A 80 -10.91 -26.79 2.65
N ASN A 81 -11.44 -27.59 3.57
CA ASN A 81 -11.40 -29.05 3.48
C ASN A 81 -12.28 -29.55 2.32
N ARG A 82 -13.49 -29.00 2.17
CA ARG A 82 -14.38 -29.30 1.04
C ARG A 82 -13.73 -28.97 -0.30
N LEU A 83 -13.14 -27.78 -0.43
CA LEU A 83 -12.46 -27.36 -1.65
C LEU A 83 -11.28 -28.29 -2.01
N ARG A 84 -10.53 -28.76 -1.01
CA ARG A 84 -9.44 -29.73 -1.22
C ARG A 84 -9.96 -31.08 -1.71
N GLN A 85 -11.03 -31.60 -1.12
CA GLN A 85 -11.63 -32.88 -1.52
C GLN A 85 -12.19 -32.85 -2.95
N LEU A 86 -12.83 -31.74 -3.35
CA LEU A 86 -13.34 -31.55 -4.71
C LEU A 86 -12.22 -31.52 -5.77
N LYS A 87 -11.04 -31.01 -5.41
CA LYS A 87 -9.86 -30.97 -6.30
C LYS A 87 -9.13 -32.32 -6.43
N ILE A 88 -9.37 -33.25 -5.50
CA ILE A 88 -8.76 -34.59 -5.52
C ILE A 88 -9.63 -35.59 -6.32
N ASN A 89 -10.93 -35.33 -6.41
CA ASN A 89 -11.92 -36.23 -7.03
C ASN A 89 -12.35 -35.80 -8.45
N GLY A 90 -11.69 -34.82 -9.07
CA GLY A 90 -11.93 -34.35 -10.44
C GLY A 90 -10.64 -34.21 -11.20
#